data_AF-A0A522WKT0-F1
#
_entry.id   AF-A0A522WKT0-F1
#
_cell.length_a   1.000
_cell.length_b   1.000
_cell.length_c   1.000
_cell.angle_alpha   90.00
_cell.angle_beta   90.00
_cell.angle_gamma   90.00
#
_symmetry.space_group_name_H-M   'P 1'
#
loop_
_entity.id
_entity.type
_entity.pdbx_description
1 polymer ?
#
loop_
_entity_poly.entity_id
_entity_poly.type
_entity_poly.pdbx_seq_one_letter_code
_entity_poly.pdbx_strand_id
1 'polypeptide(L)' 'PVVAIFGPTDSKKYGPWSSISFVARSKLNCSPCGAAQCKIGTLKCMDDISVEEVYAAVRRLLGVSE' A
#
# COMPACT_ATOMS: atom_id res chain seq x y z
N PRO A 1 -6.71 -11.60 7.78
CA PRO A 1 -6.61 -10.79 6.54
C PRO A 1 -5.66 -9.62 6.78
N VAL A 2 -4.92 -9.17 5.76
CA VAL A 2 -3.99 -8.04 5.87
C VAL A 2 -4.20 -7.06 4.72
N VAL A 3 -4.42 -5.79 5.03
CA VAL A 3 -4.27 -4.70 4.06
C VAL A 3 -2.99 -3.96 4.40
N ALA A 4 -1.97 -4.13 3.56
CA ALA A 4 -0.65 -3.56 3.78
C ALA A 4 -0.42 -2.37 2.86
N ILE A 5 -0.04 -1.23 3.44
CA ILE A 5 0.19 0.03 2.71
C ILE A 5 1.68 0.18 2.48
N PHE A 6 2.09 0.36 1.23
CA PHE A 6 3.49 0.49 0.84
C PHE A 6 3.72 1.76 0.03
N GLY A 7 4.56 2.65 0.56
CA GLY A 7 5.08 3.82 -0.16
C GLY A 7 6.49 3.53 -0.70
N PRO A 8 7.56 3.90 0.02
CA PRO A 8 8.93 3.74 -0.46
C PRO A 8 9.40 2.28 -0.45
N THR A 9 8.86 1.44 0.42
CA THR A 9 9.30 0.05 0.64
C THR A 9 8.70 -0.92 -0.38
N ASP A 10 9.38 -2.04 -0.62
CA ASP A 10 8.94 -3.09 -1.55
C ASP A 10 8.18 -4.20 -0.81
N SER A 11 6.92 -4.42 -1.18
CA SER A 11 6.11 -5.50 -0.64
C SER A 11 6.66 -6.87 -1.04
N LYS A 12 7.22 -7.03 -2.24
CA LYS A 12 7.80 -8.32 -2.64
C LYS A 12 8.96 -8.75 -1.74
N LYS A 13 9.65 -7.80 -1.10
CA LYS A 13 10.73 -8.06 -0.17
C LYS A 13 10.25 -8.27 1.28
N TYR A 14 9.26 -7.50 1.72
CA TYR A 14 8.86 -7.42 3.13
C TYR A 14 7.46 -8.00 3.43
N GLY A 15 6.83 -8.68 2.49
CA GLY A 15 5.49 -9.26 2.65
C GLY A 15 4.37 -8.40 2.04
N PRO A 16 3.09 -8.67 2.34
CA PRO A 16 2.58 -9.49 3.44
C PRO A 16 2.76 -11.00 3.21
N TRP A 17 2.97 -11.74 4.30
CA TRP A 17 3.06 -13.22 4.28
C TRP A 17 1.71 -13.92 4.37
N SER A 18 0.65 -13.19 4.73
CA SER A 18 -0.71 -13.74 4.79
C SER A 18 -1.22 -14.04 3.38
N SER A 19 -1.78 -15.24 3.17
CA SER A 19 -2.43 -15.64 1.93
C SER A 19 -3.72 -14.86 1.64
N ILE A 20 -4.32 -14.26 2.66
CA ILE A 20 -5.50 -13.39 2.54
C ILE A 20 -5.02 -11.96 2.75
N SER A 21 -4.49 -11.35 1.68
CA SER A 21 -3.92 -10.02 1.76
C SER A 21 -4.16 -9.16 0.53
N PHE A 22 -4.05 -7.85 0.74
CA PHE A 22 -4.07 -6.82 -0.29
C PHE A 22 -2.94 -5.84 -0.04
N VAL A 23 -2.26 -5.42 -1.10
CA VAL A 23 -1.19 -4.42 -1.05
C VAL A 23 -1.71 -3.14 -1.68
N ALA A 24 -1.93 -2.11 -0.85
CA ALA A 24 -2.27 -0.76 -1.31
C ALA A 24 -0.97 -0.01 -1.62
N ARG A 25 -0.85 0.48 -2.86
CA ARG A 25 0.35 1.14 -3.37
C ARG A 25 0.02 2.06 -4.53
N SER A 26 0.58 3.27 -4.50
CA SER A 26 0.52 4.23 -5.60
C SER A 26 1.31 3.76 -6.83
N LYS A 27 0.82 4.09 -8.04
CA LYS A 27 1.46 3.70 -9.32
C LYS A 27 2.52 4.71 -9.79
N LEU A 28 3.38 5.16 -8.87
CA LEU A 28 4.43 6.12 -9.19
C LEU A 28 5.68 5.42 -9.72
N ASN A 29 6.26 5.94 -10.80
CA ASN A 29 7.47 5.38 -11.42
C ASN A 29 8.69 5.38 -10.48
N CYS A 30 8.72 6.27 -9.48
CA CYS A 30 9.80 6.32 -8.51
C CYS A 30 9.67 5.27 -7.39
N SER A 31 8.56 4.54 -7.30
CA SER A 31 8.22 3.66 -6.18
C SER A 31 8.19 2.18 -6.63
N PRO A 32 8.82 1.23 -5.90
CA PRO A 32 9.60 1.38 -4.66
C PRO A 32 10.96 2.04 -4.87
N CYS A 33 11.33 2.99 -4.01
CA CYS A 33 12.67 3.59 -4.00
C CYS A 33 13.56 3.09 -2.85
N GLY A 34 12.98 2.54 -1.78
CA GLY A 34 13.68 2.10 -0.56
C GLY A 34 14.40 3.21 0.22
N ALA A 35 14.22 4.47 -0.15
CA ALA A 35 14.94 5.59 0.46
C ALA A 35 14.28 6.04 1.77
N ALA A 36 15.09 6.31 2.80
CA ALA A 36 14.62 6.88 4.05
C ALA A 36 14.14 8.34 3.91
N GLN A 37 14.72 9.08 2.95
CA GLN A 37 14.34 10.45 2.62
C GLN A 37 14.01 10.54 1.13
N CYS A 38 12.90 11.20 0.79
CA CYS A 38 12.46 11.33 -0.60
C CYS A 38 13.32 12.36 -1.35
N LYS A 39 13.99 11.92 -2.42
CA LYS A 39 14.83 12.79 -3.27
C LYS A 39 14.02 13.77 -4.13
N ILE A 40 12.72 13.53 -4.32
CA ILE A 40 11.81 14.38 -5.09
C ILE A 40 11.19 15.47 -4.20
N GLY A 41 11.27 15.33 -2.87
CA GLY A 41 10.69 16.28 -1.91
C GLY A 41 9.17 16.15 -1.73
N THR A 42 8.60 14.98 -2.03
CA THR A 42 7.17 14.70 -1.87
C THR A 42 6.93 13.32 -1.26
N LEU A 43 5.78 13.14 -0.60
CA LEU A 43 5.32 11.85 -0.07
C LEU A 43 4.10 11.29 -0.83
N LYS A 44 3.87 11.74 -2.07
CA LYS A 44 2.82 11.22 -2.97
C LYS A 44 2.76 9.69 -3.05
N CYS A 45 3.88 8.99 -2.84
CA CYS A 45 3.86 7.53 -2.83
C CYS A 45 2.97 6.93 -1.73
N MET A 46 2.76 7.67 -0.64
CA MET A 46 1.80 7.41 0.43
C MET A 46 0.53 8.25 0.26
N ASP A 47 0.65 9.54 -0.05
CA ASP A 47 -0.48 10.47 -0.06
C ASP A 47 -1.51 10.16 -1.16
N ASP A 48 -1.09 9.56 -2.28
CA ASP A 48 -1.99 9.17 -3.37
C ASP A 48 -2.81 7.90 -3.04
N ILE A 49 -2.53 7.23 -1.92
CA ILE A 49 -3.29 6.07 -1.44
C ILE A 49 -4.46 6.58 -0.60
N SER A 50 -5.67 6.52 -1.15
CA SER A 50 -6.84 7.08 -0.46
C SER A 50 -7.35 6.17 0.67
N VAL A 51 -8.01 6.78 1.65
CA VAL A 51 -8.64 6.06 2.76
C VAL A 51 -9.76 5.14 2.24
N GLU A 52 -10.49 5.59 1.23
CA GLU A 52 -11.59 4.86 0.59
C GLU A 52 -11.09 3.59 -0.08
N GLU A 53 -9.95 3.64 -0.78
CA GLU A 53 -9.31 2.46 -1.38
C GLU A 53 -8.96 1.43 -0.31
N VAL A 54 -8.30 1.87 0.77
CA VAL A 54 -7.89 1.01 1.88
C VAL A 54 -9.12 0.41 2.57
N TYR A 55 -10.14 1.22 2.84
CA TYR A 55 -11.36 0.79 3.51
C TYR A 55 -12.14 -0.24 2.67
N ALA A 56 -12.26 0.00 1.36
CA ALA A 56 -12.89 -0.95 0.44
C ALA A 56 -12.14 -2.28 0.40
N ALA A 57 -10.81 -2.26 0.41
CA ALA A 57 -9.99 -3.47 0.49
C ALA A 57 -10.22 -4.23 1.80
N VAL A 58 -10.29 -3.54 2.93
CA VAL A 58 -10.59 -4.15 4.24
C VAL A 58 -11.96 -4.84 4.22
N ARG A 59 -13.01 -4.13 3.78
CA ARG A 59 -14.37 -4.67 3.67
C ARG A 59 -14.41 -5.93 2.81
N ARG A 60 -13.77 -5.87 1.63
CA ARG A 60 -13.65 -7.01 0.70
C ARG A 60 -12.98 -8.21 1.36
N LEU A 61 -11.86 -8.01 2.04
CA LEU A 61 -11.12 -9.11 2.68
C LEU A 61 -11.83 -9.70 3.91
N LEU A 62 -12.68 -8.91 4.58
CA LEU A 62 -13.50 -9.37 5.71
C LEU A 62 -14.83 -10.00 5.28
N GLY A 63 -15.20 -9.94 3.99
CA GLY A 63 -16.45 -10.50 3.48
C GLY A 63 -17.69 -9.76 3.97
N VAL A 64 -17.58 -8.49 4.33
CA VAL A 64 -18.70 -7.68 4.83
C VAL A 64 -19.46 -7.09 3.64
N SER A 65 -20.58 -7.70 3.28
CA SER A 65 -21.58 -7.14 2.35
C SER A 65 -22.28 -5.93 2.97
N GLU A 66 -22.70 -4.95 2.15
CA GLU A 66 -23.54 -3.83 2.58
C GLU A 66 -24.91 -4.28 3.10
#